data_AF-R7LNV3-F1
#
_entry.id   AF-R7LNV3-F1
#
_cell.length_a   1.000
_cell.length_b   1.000
_cell.length_c   1.000
_cell.angle_alpha   90.00
_cell.angle_beta   90.00
_cell.angle_gamma   90.00
#
_symmetry.space_group_name_H-M   'P 1'
#
loop_
_entity.id
_entity.type
_entity.pdbx_description
1 polymer ?
#
loop_
_entity_poly.entity_id
_entity_poly.type
_entity_poly.pdbx_seq_one_letter_code
_entity_poly.pdbx_strand_id
1 'polypeptide(L)'
;MRSNIIYNFEDFRALVTNKAKEGAYYLLYDDFYFEQIDKNMMITREVFATAGRYTRSFNVVKYINFKLKDQYTTKELAEFIELLRKNTRILLTIYNQKECFLLFISNKDDSKLENQIEKLIEMEQ
;
A
#
# COMPACT_ATOMS: atom_id res chain seq x y z
N MET A 1 10.36 1.90 -11.70
CA MET A 1 9.98 2.78 -10.54
C MET A 1 10.75 2.35 -9.27
N ARG A 2 10.94 3.20 -8.24
CA ARG A 2 11.64 2.81 -6.99
C ARG A 2 10.84 3.11 -5.71
N SER A 3 10.97 2.23 -4.72
CA SER A 3 10.44 2.40 -3.37
C SER A 3 11.26 3.38 -2.53
N ASN A 4 10.61 4.00 -1.54
CA ASN A 4 11.19 4.98 -0.63
C ASN A 4 11.13 4.46 0.80
N ILE A 5 12.13 4.82 1.62
CA ILE A 5 12.22 4.41 3.03
C ILE A 5 11.44 5.40 3.91
N ILE A 6 10.75 4.88 4.91
CA ILE A 6 10.15 5.67 5.99
C ILE A 6 11.09 5.64 7.19
N TYR A 7 11.61 6.81 7.58
CA TYR A 7 12.67 6.90 8.59
C TYR A 7 12.15 6.90 10.02
N ASN A 8 10.95 7.43 10.25
CA ASN A 8 10.37 7.54 11.58
C ASN A 8 8.83 7.45 11.56
N PHE A 9 8.26 7.44 12.75
CA PHE A 9 6.81 7.30 12.95
C PHE A 9 6.01 8.55 12.54
N GLU A 10 6.59 9.75 12.65
CA GLU A 10 5.90 10.99 12.26
C GLU A 10 5.74 11.07 10.74
N ASP A 11 6.79 10.73 9.99
CA ASP A 11 6.78 10.61 8.52
C ASP A 11 5.75 9.59 8.07
N PHE A 12 5.72 8.44 8.74
CA PHE A 12 4.73 7.39 8.52
C PHE A 12 3.30 7.93 8.65
N ARG A 13 3.00 8.57 9.78
CA ARG A 13 1.66 9.10 10.08
C ARG A 13 1.27 10.18 9.09
N ALA A 14 2.17 11.10 8.77
CA ALA A 14 1.95 12.17 7.82
C ALA A 14 1.64 11.62 6.42
N LEU A 15 2.40 10.63 5.97
CA LEU A 15 2.24 10.00 4.65
C LEU A 15 0.90 9.28 4.53
N VAL A 16 0.54 8.44 5.51
CA VAL A 16 -0.74 7.72 5.51
C VAL A 16 -1.91 8.71 5.56
N THR A 17 -1.84 9.75 6.40
CA THR A 17 -2.88 10.80 6.48
C THR A 17 -3.02 11.60 5.18
N ASN A 18 -1.92 11.78 4.45
CA ASN A 18 -1.95 12.44 3.16
C ASN A 18 -2.65 11.59 2.09
N LYS A 19 -2.44 10.26 2.11
CA LYS A 19 -3.00 9.34 1.12
C LYS A 19 -4.42 8.89 1.43
N ALA A 20 -4.76 8.71 2.71
CA ALA A 20 -6.08 8.28 3.18
C ALA A 20 -7.09 9.44 3.15
N LYS A 21 -7.57 9.79 1.95
CA LYS A 21 -8.59 10.82 1.73
C LYS A 21 -9.98 10.19 1.54
N GLU A 22 -11.01 10.97 1.87
CA GLU A 22 -12.41 10.58 1.63
C GLU A 22 -12.60 10.14 0.17
N GLY A 23 -13.31 9.03 -0.02
CA GLY A 23 -13.59 8.45 -1.33
C GLY A 23 -12.48 7.54 -1.87
N ALA A 24 -11.28 7.52 -1.26
CA ALA A 24 -10.30 6.48 -1.55
C ALA A 24 -10.74 5.13 -0.93
N TYR A 25 -10.01 4.08 -1.26
CA TYR A 25 -10.19 2.73 -0.75
C TYR A 25 -8.92 2.28 -0.07
N TYR A 26 -9.02 1.50 1.00
CA TYR A 26 -7.86 0.91 1.66
C TYR A 26 -8.02 -0.59 1.87
N LEU A 27 -6.89 -1.30 1.91
CA LEU A 27 -6.81 -2.74 2.21
C LEU A 27 -5.69 -2.93 3.23
N LEU A 28 -6.02 -3.42 4.44
CA LEU A 28 -5.01 -3.76 5.43
C LEU A 28 -4.44 -5.16 5.20
N TYR A 29 -3.28 -5.38 5.80
CA TYR A 29 -2.44 -6.58 5.69
C TYR A 29 -3.20 -7.92 5.54
N ASP A 30 -4.14 -8.22 6.43
CA ASP A 30 -4.87 -9.49 6.51
C ASP A 30 -6.34 -9.39 6.06
N ASP A 31 -6.73 -8.23 5.51
CA ASP A 31 -8.07 -8.04 4.96
C ASP A 31 -8.21 -8.71 3.59
N PHE A 32 -9.45 -9.11 3.29
CA PHE A 32 -9.83 -9.79 2.05
C PHE A 32 -10.45 -8.86 1.00
N TYR A 33 -10.88 -7.66 1.39
CA TYR A 33 -11.54 -6.71 0.51
C TYR A 33 -11.17 -5.27 0.87
N PHE A 34 -11.21 -4.40 -0.13
CA PHE A 34 -11.00 -2.97 0.10
C PHE A 34 -12.23 -2.35 0.78
N GLU A 35 -11.98 -1.50 1.76
CA GLU A 35 -12.98 -0.66 2.39
C GLU A 35 -12.87 0.78 1.90
N GLN A 36 -14.00 1.46 1.71
CA GLN A 36 -14.00 2.86 1.30
C GLN A 36 -13.78 3.77 2.50
N ILE A 37 -12.90 4.75 2.34
CA ILE A 37 -12.60 5.77 3.35
C ILE A 37 -13.75 6.77 3.41
N ASP A 38 -14.48 6.76 4.52
CA ASP A 38 -15.45 7.81 4.84
C ASP A 38 -14.81 8.99 5.61
N LYS A 39 -15.54 10.11 5.70
CA LYS A 39 -15.09 11.34 6.38
C LYS A 39 -14.84 11.19 7.89
N ASN A 40 -15.40 10.16 8.52
CA ASN A 40 -15.33 9.91 9.96
C ASN A 40 -14.29 8.82 10.31
N MET A 41 -13.77 8.10 9.32
CA MET A 41 -12.91 6.94 9.52
C MET A 41 -11.49 7.35 9.88
N MET A 42 -11.06 7.02 11.11
CA MET A 42 -9.69 7.22 11.56
C MET A 42 -8.78 6.03 11.20
N ILE A 43 -8.59 5.80 9.91
CA ILE A 43 -7.77 4.70 9.36
C ILE A 43 -6.34 4.71 9.92
N THR A 44 -5.81 5.89 10.21
CA THR A 44 -4.47 6.05 10.80
C THR A 44 -4.29 5.27 12.10
N ARG A 45 -5.33 5.09 12.92
CA ARG A 45 -5.23 4.32 14.17
C ARG A 45 -5.12 2.82 13.92
N GLU A 46 -5.91 2.30 12.99
CA GLU A 46 -5.93 0.88 12.63
C GLU A 46 -4.65 0.50 11.89
N VAL A 47 -4.27 1.28 10.88
CA VAL A 47 -2.99 1.10 10.18
C VAL A 47 -1.83 1.20 11.18
N PHE A 48 -1.87 2.13 12.14
CA PHE A 48 -0.83 2.23 13.15
C PHE A 48 -0.76 0.99 14.06
N ALA A 49 -1.91 0.49 14.53
CA ALA A 49 -1.95 -0.73 15.34
C ALA A 49 -1.41 -1.94 14.56
N THR A 50 -1.80 -2.08 13.29
CA THR A 50 -1.31 -3.14 12.38
C THR A 50 0.19 -2.99 12.13
N ALA A 51 0.65 -1.80 11.72
CA ALA A 51 2.06 -1.52 11.50
C ALA A 51 2.87 -1.82 12.76
N GLY A 52 2.47 -1.30 13.93
CA GLY A 52 3.16 -1.53 15.20
C GLY A 52 3.21 -3.00 15.66
N ARG A 53 2.22 -3.83 15.29
CA ARG A 53 2.26 -5.28 15.55
C ARG A 53 3.30 -6.00 14.68
N TYR A 54 3.54 -5.50 13.46
CA TYR A 54 4.36 -6.20 12.45
C TYR A 54 5.72 -5.54 12.19
N THR A 55 5.95 -4.31 12.66
CA THR A 55 7.26 -3.65 12.64
C THR A 55 8.04 -4.04 13.89
N ARG A 56 8.91 -5.06 13.78
CA ARG A 56 9.95 -5.31 14.78
C ARG A 56 11.01 -4.21 14.68
N SER A 57 11.80 -4.00 15.74
CA SER A 57 12.81 -2.93 15.88
C SER A 57 13.90 -2.84 14.80
N PHE A 58 13.92 -3.75 13.82
CA PHE A 58 14.89 -3.83 12.72
C PHE A 58 14.24 -3.85 11.32
N ASN A 59 12.90 -3.77 11.22
CA ASN A 59 12.21 -3.81 9.93
C ASN A 59 12.26 -2.43 9.27
N VAL A 60 12.88 -2.32 8.10
CA VAL A 60 12.82 -1.11 7.27
C VAL A 60 11.45 -1.08 6.59
N VAL A 61 10.62 -0.09 6.95
CA VAL A 61 9.35 0.15 6.27
C VAL A 61 9.61 0.98 5.03
N LYS A 62 9.05 0.53 3.91
CA LYS A 62 9.12 1.22 2.63
C LYS A 62 7.73 1.51 2.10
N TYR A 63 7.67 2.45 1.17
CA TYR A 63 6.48 2.72 0.39
C TYR A 63 6.78 2.88 -1.09
N ILE A 64 5.76 2.65 -1.91
CA ILE A 64 5.81 2.93 -3.34
C ILE A 64 4.47 3.54 -3.77
N ASN A 65 4.54 4.58 -4.60
CA ASN A 65 3.38 5.23 -5.20
C ASN A 65 3.44 5.05 -6.71
N PHE A 66 2.35 4.61 -7.32
CA PHE A 66 2.23 4.52 -8.77
C PHE A 66 0.86 4.93 -9.25
N LYS A 67 0.79 5.34 -10.51
CA LYS A 67 -0.47 5.63 -11.19
C LYS A 67 -0.84 4.46 -12.09
N LEU A 68 -2.12 4.12 -12.09
CA LEU A 68 -2.71 3.18 -13.04
C LEU A 68 -3.26 4.02 -14.20
N LYS A 69 -3.03 3.61 -15.45
CA LYS A 69 -3.58 4.27 -16.64
C LYS A 69 -5.07 3.96 -16.79
N ASP A 70 -5.45 2.71 -16.51
CA ASP A 70 -6.83 2.24 -16.54
C ASP A 70 -7.51 2.37 -15.17
N GLN A 71 -8.84 2.44 -15.18
CA GLN A 71 -9.62 2.37 -13.95
C GLN A 71 -9.79 0.90 -13.55
N TYR A 72 -9.11 0.50 -12.49
CA TYR A 72 -9.26 -0.82 -11.88
C TYR A 72 -10.42 -0.82 -10.88
N THR A 73 -11.17 -1.91 -10.86
CA THR A 73 -12.06 -2.20 -9.75
C THR A 73 -11.24 -2.54 -8.50
N THR A 74 -11.82 -2.34 -7.32
CA THR A 74 -11.20 -2.76 -6.06
C THR A 74 -10.94 -4.27 -6.02
N LYS A 75 -11.75 -5.06 -6.72
CA LYS A 75 -11.56 -6.51 -6.84
C LYS A 75 -10.31 -6.87 -7.65
N GLU A 76 -10.16 -6.30 -8.84
CA GLU A 76 -8.97 -6.54 -9.68
C GLU A 76 -7.69 -6.09 -8.96
N LEU A 77 -7.77 -4.93 -8.29
CA LEU A 77 -6.64 -4.46 -7.50
C LEU A 77 -6.33 -5.40 -6.33
N ALA A 78 -7.35 -5.92 -5.62
CA ALA A 78 -7.13 -6.87 -4.53
C ALA A 78 -6.44 -8.15 -5.01
N GLU A 79 -6.88 -8.70 -6.15
CA GLU A 79 -6.24 -9.87 -6.77
C GLU A 79 -4.76 -9.59 -7.11
N PHE A 80 -4.46 -8.38 -7.62
CA PHE A 80 -3.09 -7.97 -7.85
C PHE A 80 -2.27 -7.85 -6.56
N ILE A 81 -2.81 -7.24 -5.50
CA ILE A 81 -2.13 -7.14 -4.21
C ILE A 81 -1.84 -8.52 -3.61
N GLU A 82 -2.75 -9.48 -3.74
CA GLU A 82 -2.52 -10.87 -3.32
C GLU A 82 -1.33 -11.53 -4.06
N LEU A 83 -1.15 -11.23 -5.35
CA LEU A 83 0.04 -11.69 -6.09
C LEU A 83 1.33 -11.06 -5.56
N LEU A 84 1.31 -9.78 -5.19
CA LEU A 84 2.47 -9.08 -4.61
C LEU A 84 2.81 -9.61 -3.20
N ARG A 85 1.77 -9.93 -2.40
CA ARG A 85 1.90 -10.47 -1.04
C ARG A 85 2.67 -11.79 -0.96
N LYS A 86 2.81 -12.53 -2.08
CA LYS A 86 3.65 -13.74 -2.18
C LYS A 86 5.13 -13.46 -1.98
N ASN A 87 5.59 -12.25 -2.31
CA ASN A 87 7.01 -11.88 -2.29
C ASN A 87 7.33 -10.86 -1.18
N THR A 88 6.35 -10.10 -0.71
CA THR A 88 6.57 -9.06 0.31
C THR A 88 5.41 -8.93 1.27
N ARG A 89 5.67 -8.37 2.45
CA ARG A 89 4.64 -8.11 3.45
C ARG A 89 4.09 -6.70 3.24
N ILE A 90 2.97 -6.59 2.53
CA ILE A 90 2.25 -5.33 2.31
C ILE A 90 1.35 -5.06 3.52
N LEU A 91 1.67 -4.02 4.27
CA LEU A 91 0.96 -3.62 5.48
C LEU A 91 -0.33 -2.85 5.18
N LEU A 92 -0.31 -2.03 4.13
CA LEU A 92 -1.42 -1.18 3.71
C LEU A 92 -1.34 -0.91 2.21
N THR A 93 -2.50 -0.99 1.57
CA THR A 93 -2.73 -0.43 0.23
C THR A 93 -3.76 0.68 0.34
N ILE A 94 -3.53 1.82 -0.31
CA ILE A 94 -4.53 2.87 -0.52
C ILE A 94 -4.69 3.10 -2.02
N TYR A 95 -5.93 3.17 -2.48
CA TYR A 95 -6.29 3.35 -3.89
C TYR A 95 -7.32 4.47 -4.05
N ASN A 96 -7.03 5.47 -4.88
CA ASN A 96 -7.94 6.59 -5.14
C ASN A 96 -8.46 6.64 -6.59
N GLN A 97 -8.61 5.47 -7.22
CA GLN A 97 -9.03 5.32 -8.63
C GLN A 97 -8.01 5.77 -9.70
N LYS A 98 -6.94 6.47 -9.32
CA LYS A 98 -5.87 6.91 -10.23
C LYS A 98 -4.47 6.56 -9.75
N GLU A 99 -4.29 6.54 -8.44
CA GLU A 99 -3.04 6.30 -7.75
C GLU A 99 -3.20 5.17 -6.74
N CYS A 100 -2.22 4.29 -6.72
CA CYS A 100 -2.06 3.25 -5.73
C CYS A 100 -0.82 3.54 -4.88
N PHE A 101 -1.01 3.52 -3.56
CA PHE A 101 0.02 3.62 -2.55
C PHE A 101 0.15 2.29 -1.83
N LEU A 102 1.35 1.73 -1.80
CA LEU A 102 1.67 0.54 -1.03
C LEU A 102 2.66 0.87 0.05
N LEU A 103 2.40 0.36 1.24
CA LEU A 103 3.28 0.35 2.39
C LEU A 103 3.66 -1.09 2.69
N PHE A 104 4.96 -1.38 2.80
CA PHE A 104 5.43 -2.75 2.98
C PHE A 104 6.70 -2.83 3.83
N ILE A 105 6.97 -4.02 4.36
CA ILE A 105 8.23 -4.32 5.06
C ILE A 105 9.26 -4.78 4.03
N SER A 106 10.37 -4.05 3.97
CA SER A 106 11.49 -4.33 3.08
C SER A 106 12.06 -5.73 3.32
N ASN A 107 12.38 -6.43 2.24
CA ASN A 107 13.05 -7.71 2.25
C ASN A 107 13.97 -7.87 1.03
N LYS A 108 14.56 -9.06 0.86
CA LYS A 108 15.47 -9.38 -0.26
C LYS A 108 14.79 -9.34 -1.64
N ASP A 109 13.46 -9.35 -1.69
CA ASP A 109 12.64 -9.46 -2.89
C ASP A 109 11.99 -8.11 -3.28
N ASP A 110 12.41 -6.99 -2.68
CA ASP A 110 11.90 -5.64 -3.00
C ASP A 110 11.93 -5.32 -4.50
N SER A 111 13.00 -5.73 -5.20
CA SER A 111 13.11 -5.51 -6.66
C SER A 111 12.07 -6.31 -7.45
N LYS A 112 11.62 -7.48 -6.95
CA LYS A 112 10.55 -8.24 -7.60
C LYS A 112 9.21 -7.54 -7.46
N LEU A 113 8.92 -6.95 -6.30
CA LEU A 113 7.74 -6.11 -6.10
C LEU A 113 7.73 -4.95 -7.09
N GLU A 114 8.83 -4.20 -7.17
CA GLU A 114 8.98 -3.06 -8.08
C GLU A 114 8.78 -3.47 -9.55
N ASN A 115 9.41 -4.57 -9.98
CA ASN A 115 9.28 -5.10 -11.34
C ASN A 115 7.86 -5.61 -11.64
N GLN A 116 7.15 -6.20 -10.68
CA GLN A 116 5.76 -6.64 -10.88
C GLN A 116 4.81 -5.46 -11.08
N ILE A 117 5.01 -4.38 -10.33
CA ILE A 117 4.24 -3.14 -10.50
C ILE A 117 4.57 -2.47 -11.85
N GLU A 118 5.85 -2.44 -12.23
CA GLU A 118 6.25 -1.87 -13.52
C GLU A 118 5.64 -2.62 -14.70
N LYS A 119 5.64 -3.96 -14.66
CA LYS A 119 4.95 -4.78 -15.66
C LYS A 119 3.45 -4.52 -15.74
N LEU A 120 2.78 -4.34 -14.61
CA LEU A 120 1.35 -3.98 -14.61
C LEU A 120 1.14 -2.68 -15.40
N ILE A 121 1.90 -1.63 -15.06
CA ILE A 121 1.78 -0.30 -15.67
C ILE A 121 2.15 -0.33 -17.17
N GLU A 122 3.13 -1.14 -17.57
CA GLU A 122 3.53 -1.31 -18.97
C GLU A 122 2.46 -2.02 -19.80
N MET A 123 1.70 -2.94 -19.19
CA MET A 123 0.66 -3.71 -19.86
C MET A 123 -0.67 -2.94 -20.01
N GLU A 124 -0.88 -1.88 -19.23
CA GLU A 124 -2.02 -0.96 -19.38
C GLU A 124 -1.92 -0.20 -20.71
N GLN A 125 -3.02 -0.20 -21.48
CA GLN A 125 -3.08 0.36 -22.84
C GLN A 125 -3.23 1.88 -22.86
#